data_AF-A0A432ZYN9-F1
#
_entry.id   AF-A0A432ZYN9-F1
#
_cell.length_a   1.000
_cell.length_b   1.000
_cell.length_c   1.000
_cell.angle_alpha   90.00
_cell.angle_beta   90.00
_cell.angle_gamma   90.00
#
_symmetry.space_group_name_H-M   'P 1'
#
loop_
_entity.id
_entity.type
_entity.pdbx_description
1 polymer ?
#
loop_
_entity_poly.entity_id
_entity_poly.type
_entity_poly.pdbx_seq_one_letter_code
_entity_poly.pdbx_strand_id
1 'polypeptide(L)'
;MHGVMKNVSHLCTRDRSRTWGANGWTKVVVCVVSDGRTKCHPRTLSVLAAMGVYQDGVAKNVVNGKPVTAHIYEYTTQLSVDPELKFKGADKDIVPVQIVFCLKEKNAKKINSHRWFFQAFGPIIQPNVCVLLDVGTRPGNTSIYHLWKAFDINSNVAGACGEIRALAGTAGINLLNPLVATQNFEYKMSNILDKPLESVFGYISVLPGAFSAYRYIALQNDVNGVGPLEKYFLGETQHGGDADIFTANMYLAEDRILCFELVAKKNAAWTLHYVSSAFGETDVPDSVPEFISQRRRWLNGSFFAGVYAMYHFRKIFGSDHSMWRKFALTIENAYSIFNLIFSWFAI
;
A
#
# COMPACT_ATOMS: atom_id res chain seq x y z
N MET A 1 -12.54 -5.88 -5.49
CA MET A 1 -13.37 -6.41 -4.39
C MET A 1 -13.37 -7.93 -4.29
N HIS A 2 -13.67 -8.69 -5.34
CA HIS A 2 -13.74 -10.16 -5.27
C HIS A 2 -12.51 -10.84 -4.67
N GLY A 3 -11.31 -10.48 -5.11
CA GLY A 3 -10.06 -11.01 -4.56
C GLY A 3 -9.89 -10.73 -3.06
N VAL A 4 -10.32 -9.56 -2.58
CA VAL A 4 -10.30 -9.23 -1.15
C VAL A 4 -11.26 -10.14 -0.37
N MET A 5 -12.49 -10.32 -0.86
CA MET A 5 -13.47 -11.19 -0.19
C MET A 5 -13.04 -12.66 -0.17
N LYS A 6 -12.40 -13.16 -1.23
CA LYS A 6 -11.78 -14.50 -1.22
C LYS A 6 -10.68 -14.63 -0.18
N ASN A 7 -9.85 -13.60 -0.01
CA ASN A 7 -8.83 -13.59 1.03
C ASN A 7 -9.46 -13.61 2.43
N VAL A 8 -10.52 -12.82 2.68
CA VAL A 8 -11.24 -12.86 3.97
C VAL A 8 -11.85 -14.24 4.22
N SER A 9 -12.41 -14.85 3.17
CA SER A 9 -12.94 -16.22 3.24
C SER A 9 -11.82 -17.23 3.54
N HIS A 10 -10.64 -17.07 2.95
CA HIS A 10 -9.46 -17.89 3.24
C HIS A 10 -8.97 -17.75 4.69
N LEU A 11 -9.02 -16.55 5.28
CA LEU A 11 -8.77 -16.39 6.71
C LEU A 11 -9.74 -17.24 7.53
N CYS A 12 -11.00 -17.34 7.10
CA CYS A 12 -12.01 -18.10 7.83
C CYS A 12 -11.83 -19.62 7.76
N THR A 13 -11.05 -20.14 6.82
CA THR A 13 -10.74 -21.58 6.71
C THR A 13 -9.55 -22.02 7.56
N ARG A 14 -8.87 -21.10 8.26
CA ARG A 14 -7.67 -21.37 9.07
C ARG A 14 -8.01 -21.90 10.47
N ASP A 15 -8.58 -23.10 10.53
CA ASP A 15 -8.97 -23.84 11.74
C ASP A 15 -7.83 -24.02 12.79
N ARG A 16 -6.59 -24.17 12.35
CA ARG A 16 -5.40 -24.34 13.22
C ARG A 16 -4.73 -23.03 13.63
N SER A 17 -5.29 -21.88 13.27
CA SER A 17 -4.76 -20.57 13.66
C SER A 17 -5.24 -20.17 15.06
N ARG A 18 -4.40 -19.50 15.84
CA ARG A 18 -4.83 -18.86 17.09
C ARG A 18 -5.68 -17.61 16.85
N THR A 19 -5.48 -16.95 15.71
CA THR A 19 -6.14 -15.68 15.38
C THR A 19 -7.32 -15.89 14.45
N TRP A 20 -7.18 -16.79 13.48
CA TRP A 20 -8.16 -17.02 12.43
C TRP A 20 -8.97 -18.30 12.65
N GLY A 21 -10.07 -18.46 11.91
CA GLY A 21 -11.06 -19.53 12.07
C GLY A 21 -12.42 -19.08 11.53
N ALA A 22 -13.49 -19.85 11.71
CA ALA A 22 -14.79 -19.60 11.05
C ALA A 22 -15.34 -18.16 11.19
N ASN A 23 -15.08 -17.50 12.32
CA ASN A 23 -15.47 -16.11 12.59
C ASN A 23 -14.36 -15.08 12.32
N GLY A 24 -13.32 -15.44 11.58
CA GLY A 24 -12.16 -14.57 11.32
C GLY A 24 -12.52 -13.29 10.59
N TRP A 25 -13.61 -13.30 9.82
CA TRP A 25 -14.13 -12.14 9.11
C TRP A 25 -14.55 -10.99 10.02
N THR A 26 -14.96 -11.25 11.27
CA THR A 26 -15.33 -10.19 12.24
C THR A 26 -14.14 -9.34 12.69
N LYS A 27 -12.91 -9.81 12.41
CA LYS A 27 -11.66 -9.12 12.73
C LYS A 27 -11.14 -8.30 11.55
N VAL A 28 -11.88 -8.23 10.44
CA VAL A 28 -11.46 -7.55 9.21
C VAL A 28 -12.48 -6.48 8.83
N VAL A 29 -11.99 -5.25 8.67
CA VAL A 29 -12.74 -4.14 8.09
C VAL A 29 -12.10 -3.78 6.75
N VAL A 30 -12.91 -3.74 5.69
CA VAL A 30 -12.46 -3.26 4.38
C VAL A 30 -12.84 -1.79 4.23
N CYS A 31 -11.86 -0.91 4.23
CA CYS A 31 -12.08 0.52 3.99
C CYS A 31 -11.81 0.83 2.51
N VAL A 32 -12.82 1.32 1.81
CA VAL A 32 -12.72 1.78 0.41
C VAL A 32 -12.79 3.30 0.41
N VAL A 33 -11.71 3.97 0.03
CA VAL A 33 -11.67 5.44 -0.08
C VAL A 33 -11.67 5.83 -1.56
N SER A 34 -12.76 6.45 -2.04
CA SER A 34 -12.89 6.97 -3.40
C SER A 34 -12.57 8.47 -3.43
N ASP A 35 -11.59 8.84 -4.27
CA ASP A 35 -11.02 10.18 -4.32
C ASP A 35 -11.75 11.12 -5.31
N GLY A 36 -12.82 11.73 -4.82
CA GLY A 36 -13.62 12.68 -5.57
C GLY A 36 -14.84 12.02 -6.20
N ARG A 37 -16.03 12.51 -5.83
CA ARG A 37 -17.31 11.94 -6.23
C ARG A 37 -17.51 11.98 -7.74
N THR A 38 -17.14 13.09 -8.38
CA THR A 38 -17.26 13.28 -9.83
C THR A 38 -16.18 12.54 -10.64
N LYS A 39 -15.15 12.00 -9.98
CA LYS A 39 -14.06 11.25 -10.61
C LYS A 39 -14.25 9.74 -10.51
N CYS A 40 -15.14 9.27 -9.64
CA CYS A 40 -15.46 7.87 -9.50
C CYS A 40 -16.14 7.35 -10.78
N HIS A 41 -15.66 6.24 -11.33
CA HIS A 41 -16.25 5.66 -12.53
C HIS A 41 -17.66 5.11 -12.22
N PRO A 42 -18.70 5.39 -13.04
CA PRO A 42 -20.07 4.97 -12.76
C PRO A 42 -20.21 3.46 -12.52
N ARG A 43 -19.51 2.63 -13.31
CA ARG A 43 -19.50 1.15 -13.10
C ARG A 43 -18.98 0.74 -11.72
N THR A 44 -18.04 1.48 -11.14
CA THR A 44 -17.54 1.21 -9.79
C THR A 44 -18.66 1.45 -8.76
N LEU A 45 -19.39 2.56 -8.89
CA LEU A 45 -20.55 2.86 -8.05
C LEU A 45 -21.67 1.83 -8.25
N SER A 46 -21.92 1.37 -9.48
CA SER A 46 -22.91 0.32 -9.77
C SER A 46 -22.56 -1.00 -9.08
N VAL A 47 -21.28 -1.40 -9.08
CA VAL A 47 -20.83 -2.61 -8.36
C VAL A 47 -20.97 -2.44 -6.85
N LEU A 48 -20.59 -1.28 -6.30
CA LEU A 48 -20.75 -1.00 -4.87
C LEU A 48 -22.23 -0.95 -4.45
N ALA A 49 -23.10 -0.42 -5.30
CA ALA A 49 -24.55 -0.42 -5.08
C ALA A 49 -25.12 -1.84 -5.14
N ALA A 50 -24.70 -2.64 -6.12
CA ALA A 50 -25.11 -4.04 -6.22
C ALA A 50 -24.67 -4.87 -5.01
N MET A 51 -23.53 -4.55 -4.41
CA MET A 51 -23.06 -5.15 -3.16
C MET A 51 -23.77 -4.61 -1.90
N GLY A 52 -24.64 -3.60 -2.02
CA GLY A 52 -25.36 -2.95 -0.93
C GLY A 52 -24.56 -1.88 -0.17
N VAL A 53 -23.31 -1.61 -0.59
CA VAL A 53 -22.38 -0.72 0.12
C VAL A 53 -22.59 0.76 -0.23
N TYR A 54 -23.20 1.04 -1.39
CA TYR A 54 -23.47 2.40 -1.86
C TYR A 54 -24.96 2.57 -2.21
N GLN A 55 -25.51 3.75 -1.88
CA GLN A 55 -26.89 4.11 -2.23
C GLN A 55 -26.88 5.39 -3.06
N ASP A 56 -27.44 5.31 -4.26
CA ASP A 56 -27.51 6.45 -5.16
C ASP A 56 -28.57 7.47 -4.70
N GLY A 57 -28.30 8.76 -4.91
CA GLY A 57 -29.21 9.85 -4.55
C GLY A 57 -29.20 10.28 -3.07
N VAL A 58 -28.45 9.61 -2.19
CA VAL A 58 -28.34 10.00 -0.77
C VAL A 58 -27.32 11.12 -0.54
N ALA A 59 -26.30 11.20 -1.39
CA ALA A 59 -25.21 12.17 -1.29
C ALA A 59 -25.71 13.63 -1.46
N LYS A 60 -25.28 14.52 -0.56
CA LYS A 60 -25.60 15.95 -0.53
C LYS A 60 -24.34 16.82 -0.54
N ASN A 61 -24.41 17.97 -1.20
CA ASN A 61 -23.25 18.88 -1.30
C ASN A 61 -23.05 19.72 -0.03
N VAL A 62 -24.15 20.03 0.67
CA VAL A 62 -24.17 20.91 1.85
C VAL A 62 -25.11 20.30 2.89
N VAL A 63 -24.69 20.30 4.15
CA VAL A 63 -25.52 19.93 5.31
C VAL A 63 -25.35 21.00 6.37
N ASN A 64 -26.46 21.54 6.89
CA ASN A 64 -26.47 22.62 7.89
C ASN A 64 -25.60 23.83 7.50
N GLY A 65 -25.66 24.24 6.22
CA GLY A 65 -24.87 25.36 5.69
C GLY A 65 -23.37 25.09 5.54
N LYS A 66 -22.88 23.89 5.88
CA LYS A 66 -21.47 23.51 5.74
C LYS A 66 -21.27 22.60 4.51
N PRO A 67 -20.25 22.87 3.66
CA PRO A 67 -19.91 21.96 2.56
C PRO A 67 -19.55 20.58 3.07
N VAL A 68 -20.09 19.54 2.43
CA VAL A 68 -19.73 18.16 2.74
C VAL A 68 -18.33 17.86 2.23
N THR A 69 -17.52 17.19 3.05
CA THR A 69 -16.15 16.78 2.71
C THR A 69 -16.09 15.37 2.15
N ALA A 70 -16.91 14.46 2.69
CA ALA A 70 -17.06 13.09 2.24
C ALA A 70 -18.42 12.50 2.66
N HIS A 71 -18.85 11.46 1.94
CA HIS A 71 -19.98 10.60 2.28
C HIS A 71 -19.46 9.24 2.75
N ILE A 72 -19.89 8.80 3.92
CA ILE A 72 -19.48 7.51 4.49
C ILE A 72 -20.68 6.59 4.51
N TYR A 73 -20.51 5.40 3.94
CA TYR A 73 -21.48 4.31 3.94
C TYR A 73 -20.84 3.11 4.63
N GLU A 74 -21.60 2.42 5.45
CA GLU A 74 -21.14 1.23 6.14
C GLU A 74 -22.15 0.11 5.95
N TYR A 75 -21.68 -1.04 5.50
CA TYR A 75 -22.53 -2.20 5.29
C TYR A 75 -21.72 -3.50 5.39
N THR A 76 -22.30 -4.52 6.00
CA THR A 76 -21.74 -5.87 5.99
C THR A 76 -22.37 -6.67 4.86
N THR A 77 -21.59 -6.91 3.81
CA THR A 77 -22.07 -7.65 2.63
C THR A 77 -21.54 -9.08 2.64
N GLN A 78 -22.38 -10.02 2.19
CA GLN A 78 -21.97 -11.39 1.87
C GLN A 78 -22.02 -11.63 0.35
N LEU A 79 -22.11 -10.57 -0.44
CA LEU A 79 -22.21 -10.62 -1.89
C LEU A 79 -20.93 -10.09 -2.52
N SER A 80 -20.42 -10.83 -3.50
CA SER A 80 -19.25 -10.46 -4.29
C SER A 80 -19.59 -10.47 -5.79
N VAL A 81 -18.93 -9.61 -6.57
CA VAL A 81 -19.02 -9.61 -8.04
C VAL A 81 -17.68 -10.07 -8.61
N ASP A 82 -17.67 -11.18 -9.33
CA ASP A 82 -16.45 -11.77 -9.92
C ASP A 82 -15.99 -11.01 -11.19
N PRO A 83 -14.80 -11.31 -11.75
CA PRO A 83 -14.31 -10.65 -12.97
C PRO A 83 -15.22 -10.83 -14.19
N GLU A 84 -16.03 -11.88 -14.22
CA GLU A 84 -17.03 -12.16 -15.25
C GLU A 84 -18.37 -11.43 -15.00
N LEU A 85 -18.41 -10.51 -14.03
CA LEU A 85 -19.58 -9.74 -13.60
C LEU A 85 -20.73 -10.60 -13.08
N LYS A 86 -20.43 -11.78 -12.53
CA LYS A 86 -21.41 -12.67 -11.90
C LYS A 86 -21.39 -12.51 -10.39
N PHE A 87 -22.57 -12.55 -9.80
CA PHE A 87 -22.74 -12.55 -8.36
C PHE A 87 -22.26 -13.87 -7.75
N LYS A 88 -21.58 -13.77 -6.61
CA LYS A 88 -21.15 -14.88 -5.76
C LYS A 88 -21.57 -14.57 -4.34
N GLY A 89 -22.32 -15.47 -3.72
CA GLY A 89 -22.78 -15.33 -2.34
C GLY A 89 -22.22 -16.43 -1.44
N ALA A 90 -22.97 -16.71 -0.37
CA ALA A 90 -22.66 -17.77 0.58
C ALA A 90 -22.51 -19.16 -0.08
N ASP A 91 -23.23 -19.40 -1.18
CA ASP A 91 -23.20 -20.63 -1.98
C ASP A 91 -21.84 -20.90 -2.66
N LYS A 92 -20.93 -19.92 -2.65
CA LYS A 92 -19.58 -19.97 -3.22
C LYS A 92 -18.51 -19.61 -2.21
N ASP A 93 -18.72 -19.99 -0.96
CA ASP A 93 -17.78 -19.81 0.16
C ASP A 93 -17.42 -18.34 0.45
N ILE A 94 -18.29 -17.39 0.06
CA ILE A 94 -18.11 -15.98 0.45
C ILE A 94 -18.66 -15.79 1.87
N VAL A 95 -17.76 -15.37 2.76
CA VAL A 95 -18.10 -14.98 4.14
C VAL A 95 -18.56 -13.52 4.22
N PRO A 96 -19.29 -13.11 5.26
CA PRO A 96 -19.64 -11.70 5.46
C PRO A 96 -18.39 -10.83 5.57
N VAL A 97 -18.41 -9.63 5.01
CA VAL A 97 -17.30 -8.66 5.09
C VAL A 97 -17.88 -7.29 5.42
N GLN A 98 -17.40 -6.69 6.51
CA GLN A 98 -17.73 -5.31 6.86
C GLN A 98 -16.96 -4.37 5.93
N ILE A 99 -17.70 -3.52 5.21
CA ILE A 99 -17.14 -2.55 4.28
C ILE A 99 -17.54 -1.15 4.72
N VAL A 100 -16.52 -0.28 4.88
CA VAL A 100 -16.68 1.16 5.05
C VAL A 100 -16.30 1.82 3.73
N PHE A 101 -17.26 2.43 3.05
CA PHE A 101 -17.04 3.18 1.81
C PHE A 101 -17.06 4.68 2.09
N CYS A 102 -15.92 5.32 1.89
CA CYS A 102 -15.74 6.78 2.00
C CYS A 102 -15.63 7.39 0.60
N LEU A 103 -16.66 8.10 0.18
CA LEU A 103 -16.72 8.83 -1.08
C LEU A 103 -16.41 10.32 -0.82
N LYS A 104 -15.18 10.72 -1.11
CA LYS A 104 -14.74 12.12 -0.93
C LYS A 104 -15.42 13.02 -1.95
N GLU A 105 -15.77 14.24 -1.56
CA GLU A 105 -16.37 15.19 -2.50
C GLU A 105 -15.36 15.71 -3.52
N LYS A 106 -14.17 16.10 -3.04
CA LYS A 106 -13.08 16.63 -3.87
C LYS A 106 -12.03 15.56 -4.16
N ASN A 107 -11.46 15.62 -5.35
CA ASN A 107 -10.24 14.86 -5.68
C ASN A 107 -9.05 15.58 -5.06
N ALA A 108 -8.38 14.92 -4.13
CA ALA A 108 -7.23 15.42 -3.37
C ALA A 108 -6.01 14.48 -3.45
N LYS A 109 -5.98 13.60 -4.47
CA LYS A 109 -4.94 12.62 -4.76
C LYS A 109 -4.78 11.52 -3.69
N LYS A 110 -3.92 10.54 -4.03
CA LYS A 110 -3.59 9.33 -3.24
C LYS A 110 -3.28 9.64 -1.78
N ILE A 111 -2.37 10.58 -1.53
CA ILE A 111 -1.85 10.83 -0.18
C ILE A 111 -2.94 11.31 0.79
N ASN A 112 -3.86 12.15 0.33
CA ASN A 112 -5.02 12.57 1.12
C ASN A 112 -5.96 11.39 1.40
N SER A 113 -6.18 10.49 0.43
CA SER A 113 -6.97 9.27 0.65
C SER A 113 -6.34 8.35 1.70
N HIS A 114 -5.01 8.24 1.71
CA HIS A 114 -4.29 7.54 2.78
C HIS A 114 -4.44 8.23 4.14
N ARG A 115 -4.56 9.57 4.17
CA ARG A 115 -4.83 10.32 5.41
C ARG A 115 -6.20 9.96 5.99
N TRP A 116 -7.24 9.87 5.16
CA TRP A 116 -8.55 9.34 5.59
C TRP A 116 -8.42 7.94 6.20
N PHE A 117 -7.68 7.05 5.53
CA PHE A 117 -7.48 5.69 6.01
C PHE A 117 -6.72 5.64 7.35
N PHE A 118 -5.54 6.26 7.46
CA PHE A 118 -4.68 6.13 8.63
C PHE A 118 -5.03 7.06 9.81
N GLN A 119 -5.46 8.29 9.52
CA GLN A 119 -5.67 9.35 10.54
C GLN A 119 -7.15 9.64 10.82
N ALA A 120 -8.09 9.33 9.93
CA ALA A 120 -9.51 9.47 10.22
C ALA A 120 -10.13 8.15 10.70
N PHE A 121 -10.02 7.08 9.92
CA PHE A 121 -10.61 5.77 10.28
C PHE A 121 -9.72 4.96 11.24
N GLY A 122 -8.40 5.00 11.04
CA GLY A 122 -7.43 4.27 11.85
C GLY A 122 -7.59 4.45 13.37
N PRO A 123 -7.73 5.68 13.92
CA PRO A 123 -7.88 5.89 15.36
C PRO A 123 -9.19 5.32 15.94
N ILE A 124 -10.23 5.21 15.12
CA ILE A 124 -11.54 4.67 15.52
C ILE A 124 -11.52 3.14 15.48
N ILE A 125 -10.96 2.57 14.41
CA ILE A 125 -10.92 1.11 14.19
C ILE A 125 -9.81 0.45 15.05
N GLN A 126 -8.73 1.18 15.33
CA GLN A 126 -7.53 0.70 16.03
C GLN A 126 -6.99 -0.63 15.45
N PRO A 127 -6.69 -0.70 14.14
CA PRO A 127 -6.25 -1.94 13.53
C PRO A 127 -4.86 -2.35 14.04
N ASN A 128 -4.60 -3.66 14.14
CA ASN A 128 -3.24 -4.16 14.42
C ASN A 128 -2.35 -4.07 13.16
N VAL A 129 -2.92 -4.42 12.02
CA VAL A 129 -2.26 -4.43 10.70
C VAL A 129 -3.17 -3.73 9.71
N CYS A 130 -2.59 -2.78 8.97
CA CYS A 130 -3.21 -2.08 7.87
C CYS A 130 -2.70 -2.65 6.54
N VAL A 131 -3.58 -3.09 5.65
CA VAL A 131 -3.20 -3.54 4.31
C VAL A 131 -3.62 -2.47 3.29
N LEU A 132 -2.66 -1.96 2.53
CA LEU A 132 -2.90 -1.07 1.40
C LEU A 132 -2.99 -1.89 0.10
N LEU A 133 -4.02 -1.62 -0.67
CA LEU A 133 -4.28 -2.26 -1.95
C LEU A 133 -4.81 -1.20 -2.92
N ASP A 134 -4.06 -0.94 -4.00
CA ASP A 134 -4.49 0.02 -5.01
C ASP A 134 -5.70 -0.51 -5.80
N VAL A 135 -6.57 0.41 -6.23
CA VAL A 135 -7.62 0.12 -7.19
C VAL A 135 -6.96 -0.32 -8.51
N GLY A 136 -7.40 -1.45 -9.07
CA GLY A 136 -6.76 -2.11 -10.20
C GLY A 136 -5.81 -3.24 -9.81
N THR A 137 -5.45 -3.37 -8.52
CA THR A 137 -4.66 -4.49 -8.04
C THR A 137 -5.54 -5.63 -7.53
N ARG A 138 -5.30 -6.84 -8.05
CA ARG A 138 -5.93 -8.08 -7.62
C ARG A 138 -4.97 -8.85 -6.69
N PRO A 139 -5.26 -8.99 -5.39
CA PRO A 139 -4.46 -9.83 -4.53
C PRO A 139 -4.66 -11.30 -4.91
N GLY A 140 -3.58 -12.09 -4.87
CA GLY A 140 -3.67 -13.56 -4.93
C GLY A 140 -4.57 -14.10 -3.80
N ASN A 141 -5.16 -15.28 -4.01
CA ASN A 141 -6.25 -15.80 -3.15
C ASN A 141 -5.88 -15.98 -1.66
N THR A 142 -4.60 -16.14 -1.35
CA THR A 142 -4.07 -16.31 0.02
C THR A 142 -3.09 -15.20 0.42
N SER A 143 -2.87 -14.20 -0.45
CA SER A 143 -1.79 -13.23 -0.29
C SER A 143 -1.96 -12.35 0.95
N ILE A 144 -3.18 -11.95 1.31
CA ILE A 144 -3.43 -11.13 2.51
C ILE A 144 -3.11 -11.92 3.78
N TYR A 145 -3.43 -13.22 3.82
CA TYR A 145 -3.05 -14.09 4.94
C TYR A 145 -1.53 -14.16 5.09
N HIS A 146 -0.79 -14.37 4.00
CA HIS A 146 0.67 -14.44 4.04
C HIS A 146 1.31 -13.11 4.46
N LEU A 147 0.80 -11.97 3.97
CA LEU A 147 1.23 -10.65 4.44
C LEU A 147 0.99 -10.50 5.95
N TRP A 148 -0.23 -10.76 6.42
CA TRP A 148 -0.55 -10.70 7.84
C TRP A 148 0.33 -11.63 8.67
N LYS A 149 0.61 -12.84 8.16
CA LYS A 149 1.38 -13.85 8.87
C LYS A 149 2.82 -13.40 9.17
N ALA A 150 3.40 -12.53 8.33
CA ALA A 150 4.70 -11.93 8.62
C ALA A 150 4.72 -11.13 9.93
N PHE A 151 3.64 -10.40 10.23
CA PHE A 151 3.48 -9.63 11.46
C PHE A 151 3.18 -10.51 12.69
N ASP A 152 2.53 -11.66 12.47
CA ASP A 152 2.23 -12.65 13.52
C ASP A 152 3.48 -13.45 13.91
N ILE A 153 4.35 -13.76 12.94
CA ILE A 153 5.61 -14.48 13.19
C ILE A 153 6.64 -13.57 13.87
N ASN A 154 6.75 -12.31 13.44
CA ASN A 154 7.76 -11.39 13.95
C ASN A 154 7.13 -10.06 14.39
N SER A 155 7.17 -9.82 15.70
CA SER A 155 6.66 -8.61 16.33
C SER A 155 7.36 -7.33 15.85
N ASN A 156 8.61 -7.42 15.38
CA ASN A 156 9.42 -6.28 14.94
C ASN A 156 9.20 -5.92 13.46
N VAL A 157 8.36 -6.66 12.72
CA VAL A 157 8.00 -6.26 11.36
C VAL A 157 7.05 -5.06 11.44
N ALA A 158 7.50 -3.92 10.91
CA ALA A 158 6.71 -2.70 10.80
C ALA A 158 5.97 -2.60 9.47
N GLY A 159 6.54 -3.15 8.40
CA GLY A 159 5.94 -3.16 7.09
C GLY A 159 6.33 -4.41 6.31
N ALA A 160 5.44 -4.88 5.46
CA ALA A 160 5.69 -6.00 4.58
C ALA A 160 5.08 -5.76 3.20
N CYS A 161 5.70 -6.30 2.15
CA CYS A 161 5.11 -6.30 0.82
C CYS A 161 5.18 -7.67 0.16
N GLY A 162 4.25 -7.89 -0.77
CA GLY A 162 4.27 -9.05 -1.65
C GLY A 162 4.93 -8.74 -2.98
N GLU A 163 5.00 -9.76 -3.82
CA GLU A 163 5.39 -9.65 -5.21
C GLU A 163 4.35 -8.82 -5.99
N ILE A 164 4.80 -7.81 -6.72
CA ILE A 164 3.96 -7.13 -7.72
C ILE A 164 4.12 -7.86 -9.04
N ARG A 165 3.00 -8.31 -9.62
CA ARG A 165 2.96 -9.00 -10.91
C ARG A 165 2.22 -8.15 -11.93
N ALA A 166 2.76 -8.07 -13.14
CA ALA A 166 2.03 -7.48 -14.25
C ALA A 166 0.87 -8.40 -14.65
N LEU A 167 -0.27 -7.82 -15.01
CA LEU A 167 -1.39 -8.58 -15.55
C LEU A 167 -1.04 -9.12 -16.95
N ALA A 168 -0.62 -10.39 -17.00
CA ALA A 168 -0.19 -11.04 -18.24
C ALA A 168 -1.35 -11.37 -19.21
N GLY A 169 -2.60 -11.27 -18.76
CA GLY A 169 -3.77 -11.68 -19.53
C GLY A 169 -3.90 -13.21 -19.66
N THR A 170 -5.02 -13.66 -20.23
CA THR A 170 -5.27 -15.09 -20.46
C THR A 170 -4.17 -15.66 -21.36
N ALA A 171 -3.54 -16.76 -20.91
CA ALA A 171 -2.42 -17.41 -21.60
C ALA A 171 -1.22 -16.47 -21.91
N GLY A 172 -1.08 -15.36 -21.18
CA GLY A 172 0.06 -14.45 -21.35
C GLY A 172 -0.04 -13.50 -22.54
N ILE A 173 -1.23 -13.35 -23.16
CA ILE A 173 -1.40 -12.56 -24.39
C ILE A 173 -0.94 -11.09 -24.25
N ASN A 174 -1.02 -10.50 -23.06
CA ASN A 174 -0.59 -9.10 -22.86
C ASN A 174 0.95 -8.96 -22.95
N LEU A 175 1.70 -10.04 -22.70
CA LEU A 175 3.17 -10.04 -22.80
C LEU A 175 3.67 -9.95 -24.25
N LEU A 176 2.77 -10.05 -25.25
CA LEU A 176 3.11 -9.77 -26.64
C LEU A 176 3.40 -8.27 -26.86
N ASN A 177 2.89 -7.39 -25.99
CA ASN A 177 3.26 -5.98 -25.99
C ASN A 177 4.64 -5.81 -25.33
N PRO A 178 5.67 -5.30 -26.03
CA PRO A 178 7.02 -5.14 -25.49
C PRO A 178 7.08 -4.27 -24.23
N LEU A 179 6.20 -3.27 -24.07
CA LEU A 179 6.15 -2.41 -22.88
C LEU A 179 5.70 -3.22 -21.66
N VAL A 180 4.66 -4.04 -21.82
CA VAL A 180 4.14 -4.94 -20.78
C VAL A 180 5.19 -5.99 -20.43
N ALA A 181 5.84 -6.58 -21.43
CA ALA A 181 6.91 -7.57 -21.23
C ALA A 181 8.10 -6.98 -20.47
N THR A 182 8.55 -5.79 -20.85
CA THR A 182 9.64 -5.06 -20.17
C THR A 182 9.28 -4.78 -18.71
N GLN A 183 8.07 -4.26 -18.47
CA GLN A 183 7.62 -3.97 -17.11
C GLN A 183 7.53 -5.25 -16.25
N ASN A 184 7.03 -6.34 -16.83
CA ASN A 184 6.96 -7.63 -16.16
C ASN A 184 8.36 -8.17 -15.81
N PHE A 185 9.32 -8.06 -16.73
CA PHE A 185 10.71 -8.48 -16.49
C PHE A 185 11.33 -7.70 -15.32
N GLU A 186 11.18 -6.38 -15.31
CA GLU A 186 11.73 -5.56 -14.23
C GLU A 186 11.10 -5.85 -12.87
N TYR A 187 9.77 -6.05 -12.82
CA TYR A 187 9.12 -6.48 -11.59
C TYR A 187 9.69 -7.81 -11.11
N LYS A 188 9.91 -8.78 -12.01
CA LYS A 188 10.54 -10.05 -11.63
C LYS A 188 11.96 -9.87 -11.10
N MET A 189 12.78 -9.07 -11.77
CA MET A 189 14.15 -8.79 -11.32
C MET A 189 14.16 -8.17 -9.92
N SER A 190 13.36 -7.13 -9.69
CA SER A 190 13.27 -6.47 -8.38
C SER A 190 12.75 -7.40 -7.27
N ASN A 191 11.77 -8.25 -7.58
CA ASN A 191 11.16 -9.17 -6.62
C ASN A 191 12.01 -10.42 -6.33
N ILE A 192 12.96 -10.77 -7.21
CA ILE A 192 13.84 -11.95 -7.05
C ILE A 192 15.20 -11.57 -6.45
N LEU A 193 15.74 -10.39 -6.80
CA LEU A 193 17.08 -9.97 -6.39
C LEU A 193 17.00 -8.89 -5.30
N ASP A 194 16.43 -7.74 -5.62
CA ASP A 194 16.55 -6.54 -4.79
C ASP A 194 15.78 -6.70 -3.47
N LYS A 195 14.47 -6.96 -3.53
CA LYS A 195 13.62 -7.02 -2.32
C LYS A 195 14.02 -8.14 -1.36
N PRO A 196 14.35 -9.36 -1.82
CA PRO A 196 14.86 -10.39 -0.91
C PRO A 196 16.16 -9.98 -0.23
N LEU A 197 17.12 -9.38 -0.97
CA LEU A 197 18.39 -8.91 -0.43
C LEU A 197 18.16 -7.83 0.63
N GLU A 198 17.45 -6.78 0.27
CA GLU A 198 17.03 -5.69 1.17
C GLU A 198 16.30 -6.25 2.41
N SER A 199 15.38 -7.20 2.22
CA SER A 199 14.67 -7.84 3.33
C SER A 199 15.57 -8.59 4.32
N VAL A 200 16.74 -9.11 3.89
CA VAL A 200 17.71 -9.73 4.81
C VAL A 200 18.32 -8.67 5.72
N PHE A 201 18.70 -7.52 5.17
CA PHE A 201 19.19 -6.37 5.92
C PHE A 201 18.13 -5.72 6.81
N GLY A 202 16.85 -5.93 6.48
CA GLY A 202 15.70 -5.52 7.30
C GLY A 202 15.21 -4.10 7.00
N TYR A 203 15.74 -3.48 5.95
CA TYR A 203 15.23 -2.27 5.35
C TYR A 203 14.97 -2.58 3.87
N ILE A 204 13.77 -2.23 3.40
CA ILE A 204 13.40 -2.36 1.98
C ILE A 204 13.17 -0.94 1.50
N SER A 205 13.86 -0.55 0.43
CA SER A 205 13.89 0.85 -0.02
C SER A 205 12.51 1.33 -0.50
N VAL A 206 11.62 0.40 -0.86
CA VAL A 206 10.22 0.67 -1.18
C VAL A 206 9.33 -0.53 -0.90
N LEU A 207 8.29 -0.32 -0.09
CA LEU A 207 7.12 -1.20 -0.06
C LEU A 207 6.08 -0.62 -1.04
N PRO A 208 5.74 -1.33 -2.14
CA PRO A 208 4.84 -0.78 -3.15
C PRO A 208 3.46 -0.42 -2.58
N GLY A 209 2.98 0.79 -2.85
CA GLY A 209 1.63 1.22 -2.47
C GLY A 209 0.53 0.31 -3.00
N ALA A 210 0.75 -0.33 -4.15
CA ALA A 210 -0.20 -1.24 -4.78
C ALA A 210 -0.54 -2.48 -3.95
N PHE A 211 0.42 -3.03 -3.21
CA PHE A 211 0.19 -4.21 -2.37
C PHE A 211 1.22 -4.31 -1.24
N SER A 212 0.92 -3.65 -0.13
CA SER A 212 1.76 -3.63 1.07
C SER A 212 0.91 -3.64 2.33
N ALA A 213 1.54 -3.97 3.45
CA ALA A 213 0.91 -3.96 4.76
C ALA A 213 1.84 -3.30 5.78
N TYR A 214 1.24 -2.70 6.80
CA TYR A 214 1.95 -1.96 7.84
C TYR A 214 1.35 -2.28 9.21
N ARG A 215 2.21 -2.39 10.22
CA ARG A 215 1.78 -2.48 11.61
C ARG A 215 1.37 -1.08 12.07
N TYR A 216 0.13 -0.94 12.54
CA TYR A 216 -0.43 0.38 12.80
C TYR A 216 0.32 1.18 13.87
N ILE A 217 0.79 0.51 14.94
CA ILE A 217 1.58 1.13 16.00
C ILE A 217 2.96 1.62 15.52
N ALA A 218 3.53 0.97 14.49
CA ALA A 218 4.81 1.38 13.94
C ALA A 218 4.66 2.70 13.18
N LEU A 219 3.51 2.90 12.52
CA LEU A 219 3.19 4.12 11.78
C LEU A 219 2.98 5.35 12.68
N GLN A 220 2.49 5.16 13.91
CA GLN A 220 2.11 6.29 14.78
C GLN A 220 3.29 7.23 15.08
N ASN A 221 2.98 8.51 15.19
CA ASN A 221 3.93 9.52 15.62
C ASN A 221 4.18 9.43 17.14
N ASP A 222 5.24 10.06 17.60
CA ASP A 222 5.50 10.24 19.02
C ASP A 222 4.58 11.30 19.65
N VAL A 223 4.76 11.54 20.95
CA VAL A 223 3.98 12.51 21.73
C VAL A 223 4.11 13.96 21.24
N ASN A 224 5.18 14.28 20.50
CA ASN A 224 5.40 15.61 19.91
C ASN A 224 4.85 15.69 18.48
N GLY A 225 4.18 14.64 17.99
CA GLY A 225 3.67 14.56 16.63
C GLY A 225 4.73 14.23 15.58
N VAL A 226 5.94 13.84 15.97
CA VAL A 226 7.04 13.50 15.06
C VAL A 226 7.06 11.99 14.82
N GLY A 227 7.08 11.57 13.56
CA GLY A 227 7.20 10.15 13.25
C GLY A 227 6.83 9.79 11.80
N PRO A 228 6.66 8.49 11.53
CA PRO A 228 6.52 7.98 10.17
C PRO A 228 5.32 8.58 9.42
N LEU A 229 4.15 8.69 10.06
CA LEU A 229 2.97 9.28 9.38
C LEU A 229 3.10 10.79 9.17
N GLU A 230 3.72 11.53 10.07
CA GLU A 230 3.99 12.96 9.84
C GLU A 230 4.87 13.15 8.60
N LYS A 231 5.96 12.39 8.48
CA LYS A 231 6.84 12.45 7.31
C LYS A 231 6.19 11.95 6.04
N TYR A 232 5.34 10.94 6.13
CA TYR A 232 4.59 10.41 4.99
C TYR A 232 3.65 11.46 4.38
N PHE A 233 2.95 12.22 5.22
CA PHE A 233 1.94 13.16 4.79
C PHE A 233 2.46 14.58 4.50
N LEU A 234 3.73 14.87 4.77
CA LEU A 234 4.31 16.20 4.60
C LEU A 234 4.23 16.70 3.14
N GLY A 235 4.30 15.80 2.16
CA GLY A 235 4.15 16.15 0.74
C GLY A 235 2.82 16.84 0.43
N GLU A 236 1.74 16.49 1.14
CA GLU A 236 0.43 17.11 0.94
C GLU A 236 0.42 18.59 1.32
N THR A 237 1.06 18.95 2.43
CA THR A 237 1.14 20.34 2.90
C THR A 237 2.06 21.20 2.04
N GLN A 238 3.07 20.58 1.41
CA GLN A 238 4.09 21.29 0.65
C GLN A 238 3.69 21.54 -0.81
N HIS A 239 2.79 20.75 -1.40
CA HIS A 239 2.26 21.03 -2.74
C HIS A 239 1.40 22.30 -2.82
N GLY A 240 1.07 22.95 -1.69
CA GLY A 240 0.27 24.16 -1.61
C GLY A 240 1.05 25.49 -1.53
N GLY A 241 2.38 25.47 -1.35
CA GLY A 241 3.20 26.68 -1.28
C GLY A 241 4.69 26.39 -1.14
N ASP A 242 5.53 27.07 -1.95
CA ASP A 242 7.00 27.20 -1.86
C ASP A 242 7.82 25.96 -1.51
N ALA A 243 7.38 24.75 -1.91
CA ALA A 243 8.22 23.58 -1.79
C ALA A 243 9.40 23.68 -2.76
N ASP A 244 10.62 23.65 -2.21
CA ASP A 244 11.84 23.53 -3.02
C ASP A 244 11.76 22.30 -3.95
N ILE A 245 12.38 22.41 -5.12
CA ILE A 245 12.33 21.40 -6.20
C ILE A 245 12.76 20.03 -5.67
N PHE A 246 13.74 19.97 -4.78
CA PHE A 246 14.19 18.74 -4.16
C PHE A 246 13.03 18.06 -3.40
N THR A 247 12.36 18.81 -2.55
CA THR A 247 11.28 18.28 -1.71
C THR A 247 10.05 17.88 -2.52
N ALA A 248 9.70 18.66 -3.54
CA ALA A 248 8.62 18.33 -4.46
C ALA A 248 8.88 17.00 -5.20
N ASN A 249 10.12 16.74 -5.63
CA ASN A 249 10.47 15.47 -6.28
C ASN A 249 10.60 14.30 -5.29
N MET A 250 11.08 14.56 -4.07
CA MET A 250 11.18 13.55 -3.01
C MET A 250 9.82 12.94 -2.69
N TYR A 251 8.78 13.78 -2.61
CA TYR A 251 7.41 13.35 -2.34
C TYR A 251 6.65 12.77 -3.55
N LEU A 252 7.34 12.53 -4.68
CA LEU A 252 6.83 11.65 -5.74
C LEU A 252 6.90 10.17 -5.36
N ALA A 253 7.68 9.83 -4.33
CA ALA A 253 7.85 8.47 -3.80
C ALA A 253 7.76 8.46 -2.27
N GLU A 254 6.65 8.96 -1.74
CA GLU A 254 6.34 9.04 -0.31
C GLU A 254 6.47 7.69 0.41
N ASP A 255 6.16 6.59 -0.28
CA ASP A 255 6.26 5.23 0.26
C ASP A 255 7.72 4.88 0.63
N ARG A 256 8.72 5.42 -0.09
CA ARG A 256 10.15 5.23 0.21
C ARG A 256 10.57 5.96 1.48
N ILE A 257 10.09 7.20 1.65
CA ILE A 257 10.33 8.00 2.86
C ILE A 257 9.75 7.26 4.07
N LEU A 258 8.53 6.74 3.94
CA LEU A 258 7.88 5.97 5.00
C LEU A 258 8.70 4.73 5.38
N CYS A 259 9.23 3.99 4.40
CA CYS A 259 10.07 2.83 4.66
C CYS A 259 11.30 3.19 5.51
N PHE A 260 12.00 4.27 5.15
CA PHE A 260 13.16 4.72 5.91
C PHE A 260 12.77 5.19 7.32
N GLU A 261 11.75 6.04 7.45
CA GLU A 261 11.33 6.58 8.76
C GLU A 261 10.79 5.51 9.70
N LEU A 262 10.24 4.39 9.18
CA LEU A 262 9.89 3.23 10.00
C LEU A 262 11.13 2.56 10.59
N VAL A 263 12.14 2.25 9.78
CA VAL A 263 13.36 1.55 10.23
C VAL A 263 14.22 2.46 11.12
N ALA A 264 14.25 3.76 10.83
CA ALA A 264 15.00 4.77 11.57
C ALA A 264 14.28 5.34 12.79
N LYS A 265 13.08 4.82 13.12
CA LYS A 265 12.28 5.30 14.24
C LYS A 265 13.07 5.14 15.55
N LYS A 266 13.17 6.25 16.30
CA LYS A 266 13.87 6.31 17.59
C LYS A 266 13.22 5.37 18.60
N ASN A 267 14.03 4.73 19.44
CA ASN A 267 13.57 3.81 20.50
C ASN A 267 12.68 2.67 19.97
N ALA A 268 12.99 2.18 18.77
CA ALA A 268 12.31 1.05 18.17
C ALA A 268 13.29 0.25 17.28
N ALA A 269 13.01 -1.04 17.07
CA ALA A 269 13.81 -1.93 16.25
C ALA A 269 12.98 -2.49 15.08
N TRP A 270 12.27 -1.61 14.39
CA TRP A 270 11.36 -1.96 13.30
C TRP A 270 12.10 -2.39 12.03
N THR A 271 11.69 -3.51 11.44
CA THR A 271 12.21 -4.02 10.17
C THR A 271 11.12 -4.11 9.11
N LEU A 272 11.53 -4.09 7.85
CA LEU A 272 10.68 -4.33 6.69
C LEU A 272 10.92 -5.71 6.12
N HIS A 273 9.87 -6.35 5.60
CA HIS A 273 9.94 -7.74 5.15
C HIS A 273 9.31 -7.98 3.78
N TYR A 274 9.98 -8.77 2.95
CA TYR A 274 9.45 -9.20 1.67
C TYR A 274 8.84 -10.60 1.79
N VAL A 275 7.56 -10.75 1.43
CA VAL A 275 6.81 -12.00 1.54
C VAL A 275 6.62 -12.61 0.16
N SER A 276 7.53 -13.52 -0.23
CA SER A 276 7.52 -14.16 -1.55
C SER A 276 6.27 -15.01 -1.84
N SER A 277 5.58 -15.49 -0.80
CA SER A 277 4.32 -16.24 -0.93
C SER A 277 3.08 -15.37 -1.11
N ALA A 278 3.22 -14.04 -1.04
CA ALA A 278 2.14 -13.09 -1.26
C ALA A 278 2.39 -12.33 -2.57
N PHE A 279 1.35 -12.15 -3.38
CA PHE A 279 1.44 -11.35 -4.60
C PHE A 279 0.16 -10.56 -4.87
N GLY A 280 0.32 -9.45 -5.59
CA GLY A 280 -0.75 -8.64 -6.18
C GLY A 280 -0.51 -8.46 -7.68
N GLU A 281 -1.54 -8.74 -8.49
CA GLU A 281 -1.50 -8.54 -9.94
C GLU A 281 -2.09 -7.17 -10.27
N THR A 282 -1.36 -6.36 -11.04
CA THR A 282 -1.77 -4.99 -11.40
C THR A 282 -1.64 -4.77 -12.91
N ASP A 283 -2.46 -3.87 -13.42
CA ASP A 283 -2.30 -3.31 -14.76
C ASP A 283 -0.95 -2.56 -14.86
N VAL A 284 -0.39 -2.55 -16.06
CA VAL A 284 0.88 -1.88 -16.38
C VAL A 284 0.69 -1.05 -17.66
N PRO A 285 1.50 0.01 -17.86
CA PRO A 285 1.39 0.83 -19.05
C PRO A 285 1.54 0.01 -20.33
N ASP A 286 0.57 0.14 -21.22
CA ASP A 286 0.56 -0.51 -22.53
C ASP A 286 0.84 0.47 -23.69
N SER A 287 0.96 1.76 -23.37
CA SER A 287 1.24 2.85 -24.30
C SER A 287 2.53 3.60 -23.94
N VAL A 288 3.23 4.10 -24.97
CA VAL A 288 4.51 4.81 -24.81
C VAL A 288 4.39 6.07 -23.92
N PRO A 289 3.38 6.95 -24.08
CA PRO A 289 3.28 8.16 -23.26
C PRO A 289 3.08 7.85 -21.78
N GLU A 290 2.25 6.86 -21.46
CA GLU A 290 2.01 6.42 -20.09
C GLU A 290 3.27 5.79 -19.49
N PHE A 291 3.95 4.93 -20.25
CA PHE A 291 5.20 4.31 -19.85
C PHE A 291 6.28 5.35 -19.52
N ILE A 292 6.51 6.34 -20.39
CA ILE A 292 7.49 7.41 -20.15
C ILE A 292 7.12 8.24 -18.91
N SER A 293 5.84 8.60 -18.76
CA SER A 293 5.33 9.34 -17.60
C SER A 293 5.56 8.58 -16.29
N GLN A 294 5.34 7.25 -16.30
CA GLN A 294 5.62 6.39 -15.16
C GLN A 294 7.11 6.38 -14.81
N ARG A 295 7.98 6.20 -15.81
CA ARG A 295 9.44 6.17 -15.61
C ARG A 295 9.99 7.43 -15.01
N ARG A 296 9.59 8.58 -15.56
CA ARG A 296 10.03 9.89 -15.04
C ARG A 296 9.69 10.04 -13.55
N ARG A 297 8.48 9.64 -13.16
CA ARG A 297 8.05 9.69 -11.75
C ARG A 297 8.87 8.75 -10.87
N TRP A 298 9.08 7.52 -11.31
CA TRP A 298 9.81 6.51 -10.54
C TRP A 298 11.29 6.82 -10.41
N LEU A 299 11.95 7.27 -11.48
CA LEU A 299 13.37 7.63 -11.46
C LEU A 299 13.61 8.82 -10.53
N ASN A 300 12.85 9.91 -10.72
CA ASN A 300 12.97 11.09 -9.86
C ASN A 300 12.66 10.74 -8.40
N GLY A 301 11.50 10.12 -8.15
CA GLY A 301 11.10 9.76 -6.79
C GLY A 301 12.11 8.84 -6.09
N SER A 302 12.67 7.85 -6.80
CA SER A 302 13.68 6.94 -6.24
C SER A 302 15.00 7.64 -5.95
N PHE A 303 15.46 8.53 -6.84
CA PHE A 303 16.68 9.30 -6.65
C PHE A 303 16.59 10.21 -5.41
N PHE A 304 15.58 11.09 -5.36
CA PHE A 304 15.45 12.07 -4.29
C PHE A 304 15.18 11.41 -2.92
N ALA A 305 14.34 10.38 -2.87
CA ALA A 305 14.11 9.62 -1.64
C ALA A 305 15.34 8.81 -1.21
N GLY A 306 16.14 8.30 -2.16
CA GLY A 306 17.41 7.64 -1.88
C GLY A 306 18.42 8.60 -1.23
N VAL A 307 18.60 9.78 -1.81
CA VAL A 307 19.46 10.84 -1.22
C VAL A 307 18.98 11.23 0.17
N TYR A 308 17.66 11.35 0.38
CA TYR A 308 17.08 11.61 1.69
C TYR A 308 17.47 10.55 2.74
N ALA A 309 17.31 9.27 2.41
CA ALA A 309 17.65 8.16 3.30
C ALA A 309 19.15 8.15 3.63
N MET A 310 20.02 8.39 2.65
CA MET A 310 21.47 8.47 2.85
C MET A 310 21.87 9.64 3.74
N TYR A 311 21.31 10.84 3.50
CA TYR A 311 21.58 12.03 4.30
C TYR A 311 21.14 11.84 5.76
N HIS A 312 19.97 11.23 5.96
CA HIS A 312 19.42 10.98 7.29
C HIS A 312 19.87 9.67 7.93
N PHE A 313 20.75 8.89 7.29
CA PHE A 313 21.13 7.54 7.74
C PHE A 313 21.59 7.49 9.20
N ARG A 314 22.20 8.59 9.69
CA ARG A 314 22.60 8.73 11.11
C ARG A 314 21.47 8.47 12.11
N LYS A 315 20.19 8.69 11.72
CA LYS A 315 19.01 8.38 12.55
C LYS A 315 18.96 6.89 12.96
N ILE A 316 19.45 5.97 12.12
CA ILE A 316 19.50 4.54 12.41
C ILE A 316 20.26 4.26 13.72
N PHE A 317 21.29 5.03 14.05
CA PHE A 317 22.04 4.81 15.28
C PHE A 317 21.25 5.15 16.56
N GLY A 318 20.22 6.00 16.45
CA GLY A 318 19.28 6.33 17.52
C GLY A 318 18.10 5.36 17.68
N SER A 319 18.03 4.32 16.85
CA SER A 319 17.06 3.22 16.98
C SER A 319 17.53 2.17 18.01
N ASP A 320 16.63 1.25 18.40
CA ASP A 320 16.93 0.13 19.28
C ASP A 320 17.38 -1.13 18.52
N HIS A 321 17.75 -0.99 17.25
CA HIS A 321 18.34 -2.06 16.47
C HIS A 321 19.59 -2.61 17.15
N SER A 322 19.77 -3.94 17.10
CA SER A 322 20.97 -4.59 17.61
C SER A 322 22.22 -4.07 16.89
N MET A 323 23.38 -4.18 17.54
CA MET A 323 24.65 -3.76 16.93
C MET A 323 24.89 -4.42 15.56
N TRP A 324 24.58 -5.71 15.44
CA TRP A 324 24.67 -6.44 14.17
C TRP A 324 23.70 -5.93 13.11
N ARG A 325 22.47 -5.58 13.50
CA ARG A 325 21.50 -5.00 12.57
C ARG A 325 21.95 -3.62 12.10
N LYS A 326 22.47 -2.76 12.99
CA LYS A 326 23.03 -1.44 12.62
C LYS A 326 24.22 -1.59 11.66
N PHE A 327 25.09 -2.57 11.90
CA PHE A 327 26.19 -2.90 10.98
C PHE A 327 25.69 -3.36 9.61
N ALA A 328 24.72 -4.29 9.57
CA ALA A 328 24.12 -4.78 8.34
C ALA A 328 23.46 -3.64 7.53
N LEU A 329 22.67 -2.78 8.17
CA LEU A 329 22.07 -1.59 7.54
C LEU A 329 23.13 -0.60 7.02
N THR A 330 24.29 -0.53 7.67
CA THR A 330 25.40 0.31 7.20
C THR A 330 26.01 -0.23 5.91
N ILE A 331 26.14 -1.56 5.79
CA ILE A 331 26.57 -2.22 4.55
C ILE A 331 25.56 -1.94 3.43
N GLU A 332 24.27 -2.11 3.70
CA GLU A 332 23.20 -1.83 2.74
C GLU A 332 23.20 -0.36 2.27
N ASN A 333 23.42 0.59 3.18
CA ASN A 333 23.53 2.00 2.83
C ASN A 333 24.79 2.28 1.98
N ALA A 334 25.92 1.64 2.28
CA ALA A 334 27.12 1.76 1.44
C ALA A 334 26.89 1.18 0.03
N TYR A 335 26.21 0.03 -0.07
CA TYR A 335 25.80 -0.55 -1.35
C TYR A 335 24.86 0.40 -2.12
N SER A 336 23.89 1.01 -1.44
CA SER A 336 22.97 1.98 -2.04
C SER A 336 23.69 3.25 -2.54
N ILE A 337 24.68 3.76 -1.79
CA ILE A 337 25.54 4.89 -2.23
C ILE A 337 26.34 4.49 -3.48
N PHE A 338 26.93 3.30 -3.49
CA PHE A 338 27.68 2.80 -4.65
C PHE A 338 26.78 2.70 -5.89
N ASN A 339 25.58 2.13 -5.76
CA ASN A 339 24.62 2.04 -6.86
C ASN A 339 24.17 3.41 -7.36
N LEU A 340 23.95 4.38 -6.46
CA LEU A 340 23.57 5.74 -6.83
C LEU A 340 24.68 6.41 -7.65
N ILE A 341 25.93 6.30 -7.21
CA ILE A 341 27.10 6.81 -7.93
C ILE A 341 27.20 6.14 -9.30
N PHE A 342 27.11 4.81 -9.34
CA PHE A 342 27.19 4.07 -10.60
C PHE A 342 26.09 4.49 -11.57
N SER A 343 24.84 4.60 -11.10
CA SER A 343 23.71 5.04 -11.93
C SER A 343 23.85 6.48 -12.42
N TRP A 344 24.53 7.34 -11.67
CA TRP A 344 24.82 8.72 -12.09
C TRP A 344 25.83 8.78 -13.24
N PHE A 345 26.81 7.87 -13.26
CA PHE A 345 27.88 7.83 -14.27
C PHE A 345 27.66 6.78 -15.38
N ALA A 346 26.60 5.97 -15.30
CA ALA A 346 26.24 4.97 -16.32
C ALA A 346 25.47 5.56 -17.51
N ILE A 347 25.25 6.88 -17.51
CA ILE A 347 24.78 7.70 -18.64
C ILE A 347 26.00 8.42 -19.21
#